data_AF-A0A428U0M4-F1
#
_entry.id   AF-A0A428U0M4-F1
#
_cell.length_a   1.000
_cell.length_b   1.000
_cell.length_c   1.000
_cell.angle_alpha   90.00
_cell.angle_beta   90.00
_cell.angle_gamma   90.00
#
_symmetry.space_group_name_H-M   'P 1'
#
loop_
_entity.id
_entity.type
_entity.pdbx_description
1 polymer ?
#
loop_
_entity_poly.entity_id
_entity_poly.type
_entity_poly.pdbx_seq_one_letter_code
_entity_poly.pdbx_strand_id
1 'polypeptide(L)'
;MALRLLPPRAVVARSTCMISNITSLTSASTPRIASLRRSFISFPSSEPQRLTATRTLPYPSEPLYDLISDVDSYSSFVPYCSKSHVTRWSDPDAETGRRYPTLADLHVGWGGFDEVFTSRLRCVPGRSVEAISGDTTPGGSGPDASAVFRSLVTRWSVRSIAGPPTPRTEVHLAIDFQFTNPLYGAVSAAVSDKVAALMIEAFEKRARLKLGSQRKL
;
A
#
# COMPACT_ATOMS: atom_id res chain seq x y z
N MET A 1 64.41 27.96 -8.72
CA MET A 1 64.88 26.67 -9.26
C MET A 1 63.84 26.22 -10.29
N ALA A 2 64.24 26.21 -11.57
CA ALA A 2 63.63 25.67 -12.80
C ALA A 2 62.09 25.75 -12.98
N LEU A 3 61.50 26.61 -13.82
CA LEU A 3 61.51 26.70 -15.29
C LEU A 3 60.98 25.44 -16.03
N ARG A 4 59.89 25.68 -16.80
CA ARG A 4 59.71 25.31 -18.23
C ARG A 4 59.29 23.83 -18.51
N LEU A 5 58.39 23.47 -19.43
CA LEU A 5 57.95 24.04 -20.72
C LEU A 5 56.53 23.56 -21.14
N LEU A 6 55.76 24.48 -21.74
CA LEU A 6 54.92 24.28 -22.95
C LEU A 6 55.76 24.75 -24.17
N PRO A 7 55.27 24.73 -25.43
CA PRO A 7 54.60 23.72 -26.28
C PRO A 7 55.51 23.46 -27.55
N PRO A 8 55.03 23.00 -28.73
CA PRO A 8 54.48 23.96 -29.71
C PRO A 8 53.39 23.43 -30.69
N ARG A 9 52.78 24.39 -31.38
CA ARG A 9 51.87 24.29 -32.53
C ARG A 9 52.58 23.84 -33.83
N ALA A 10 51.85 23.23 -34.75
CA ALA A 10 52.03 23.33 -36.21
C ALA A 10 50.67 23.06 -36.89
N VAL A 11 50.01 24.02 -37.55
CA VAL A 11 50.21 24.61 -38.89
C VAL A 11 49.61 23.77 -40.03
N VAL A 12 48.74 24.46 -40.77
CA VAL A 12 47.94 24.11 -41.95
C VAL A 12 48.81 23.82 -43.17
N ALA A 13 48.34 22.92 -44.05
CA ALA A 13 48.67 22.97 -45.47
C ALA A 13 47.46 22.62 -46.35
N ARG A 14 47.18 23.49 -47.31
CA ARG A 14 46.26 23.30 -48.44
C ARG A 14 46.97 22.51 -49.54
N SER A 15 46.22 21.75 -50.34
CA SER A 15 46.57 21.51 -51.75
C SER A 15 45.34 21.11 -52.58
N THR A 16 45.29 21.72 -53.76
CA THR A 16 44.30 21.67 -54.83
C THR A 16 44.52 20.50 -55.80
N CYS A 17 43.43 20.04 -56.46
CA CYS A 17 43.26 20.00 -57.93
C CYS A 17 42.54 18.73 -58.48
N MET A 18 41.47 19.03 -59.23
CA MET A 18 40.88 18.43 -60.44
C MET A 18 40.40 16.95 -60.57
N ILE A 19 39.10 16.89 -60.88
CA ILE A 19 38.38 16.20 -62.00
C ILE A 19 38.61 14.70 -62.19
N SER A 20 37.51 13.93 -62.06
CA SER A 20 37.09 12.93 -63.06
C SER A 20 35.58 12.64 -62.91
N ASN A 21 34.85 12.75 -64.02
CA ASN A 21 33.49 12.27 -64.21
C ASN A 21 33.40 10.75 -64.03
N ILE A 22 32.21 10.22 -63.71
CA ILE A 22 31.52 9.08 -64.37
C ILE A 22 30.24 8.71 -63.58
N THR A 23 29.09 9.00 -64.19
CA THR A 23 27.95 8.09 -64.44
C THR A 23 27.20 7.42 -63.27
N SER A 24 26.09 8.07 -62.90
CA SER A 24 24.72 7.53 -62.69
C SER A 24 24.48 6.19 -61.98
N LEU A 25 23.71 6.23 -60.88
CA LEU A 25 22.35 5.64 -60.69
C LEU A 25 22.08 5.26 -59.22
N THR A 26 20.83 5.54 -58.83
CA THR A 26 20.04 4.87 -57.77
C THR A 26 20.32 5.18 -56.30
N SER A 27 19.32 5.85 -55.69
CA SER A 27 18.57 5.39 -54.51
C SER A 27 18.35 6.53 -53.53
N ALA A 28 17.13 7.08 -53.55
CA ALA A 28 16.66 8.01 -52.55
C ALA A 28 16.52 7.27 -51.21
N SER A 29 17.37 7.59 -50.25
CA SER A 29 17.17 7.21 -48.84
C SER A 29 16.72 8.45 -48.08
N THR A 30 15.42 8.51 -47.82
CA THR A 30 14.83 9.49 -46.90
C THR A 30 15.45 9.28 -45.52
N PRO A 31 15.96 10.32 -44.83
CA PRO A 31 16.32 10.17 -43.43
C PRO A 31 15.04 9.93 -42.64
N ARG A 32 14.87 8.71 -42.11
CA ARG A 32 13.83 8.41 -41.13
C ARG A 32 14.12 9.26 -39.91
N ILE A 33 13.34 10.33 -39.74
CA ILE A 33 13.24 11.04 -38.48
C ILE A 33 12.80 10.00 -37.46
N ALA A 34 13.72 9.59 -36.59
CA ALA A 34 13.40 8.73 -35.46
C ALA A 34 12.43 9.52 -34.57
N SER A 35 11.15 9.18 -34.65
CA SER A 35 10.14 9.61 -33.71
C SER A 35 10.56 9.15 -32.31
N LEU A 36 11.22 10.03 -31.56
CA LEU A 36 11.29 9.93 -30.12
C LEU A 36 9.86 10.03 -29.60
N ARG A 37 9.21 8.87 -29.45
CA ARG A 37 8.00 8.72 -28.65
C ARG A 37 8.37 9.05 -27.21
N ARG A 38 8.30 10.34 -26.91
CA ARG A 38 8.33 10.89 -25.56
C ARG A 38 7.04 10.42 -24.87
N SER A 39 7.11 9.27 -24.20
CA SER A 39 6.05 8.80 -23.30
C SER A 39 6.04 9.69 -22.05
N PHE A 40 5.40 10.85 -22.13
CA PHE A 40 5.07 11.64 -20.95
C PHE A 40 3.56 11.55 -20.76
N ILE A 41 3.17 11.26 -19.52
CA ILE A 41 1.82 10.96 -19.01
C ILE A 41 1.54 9.45 -18.96
N SER A 42 2.07 8.79 -17.91
CA SER A 42 1.30 7.73 -17.26
C SER A 42 0.05 8.38 -16.69
N PHE A 43 -1.10 8.12 -17.30
CA PHE A 43 -2.37 8.50 -16.71
C PHE A 43 -2.51 7.76 -15.37
N PRO A 44 -2.95 8.44 -14.30
CA PRO A 44 -3.31 7.73 -13.08
C PRO A 44 -4.40 6.74 -13.46
N SER A 45 -4.23 5.46 -13.11
CA SER A 45 -5.23 4.44 -13.36
C SER A 45 -5.92 4.07 -12.06
N SER A 46 -7.21 3.75 -12.15
CA SER A 46 -8.00 3.17 -11.07
C SER A 46 -7.77 1.66 -10.97
N GLU A 47 -6.55 1.19 -11.22
CA GLU A 47 -6.22 -0.24 -11.15
C GLU A 47 -6.27 -0.72 -9.69
N PRO A 48 -6.65 -1.98 -9.42
CA PRO A 48 -6.55 -2.56 -8.09
C PRO A 48 -5.12 -2.48 -7.56
N GLN A 49 -4.99 -1.99 -6.34
CA GLN A 49 -3.73 -1.86 -5.62
C GLN A 49 -3.71 -2.78 -4.40
N ARG A 50 -2.51 -3.27 -4.06
CA ARG A 50 -2.31 -4.12 -2.89
C ARG A 50 -1.13 -3.63 -2.07
N LEU A 51 -1.36 -3.46 -0.78
CA LEU A 51 -0.34 -3.13 0.21
C LEU A 51 -0.24 -4.26 1.22
N THR A 52 0.97 -4.59 1.64
CA THR A 52 1.19 -5.61 2.67
C THR A 52 2.23 -5.17 3.68
N ALA A 53 2.12 -5.68 4.91
CA ALA A 53 3.14 -5.54 5.93
C ALA A 53 3.12 -6.75 6.87
N THR A 54 4.31 -7.15 7.34
CA THR A 54 4.47 -8.29 8.26
C THR A 54 5.36 -7.91 9.44
N ARG A 55 4.97 -8.37 10.63
CA ARG A 55 5.76 -8.25 11.87
C ARG A 55 5.69 -9.54 12.65
N THR A 56 6.82 -9.95 13.23
CA THR A 56 6.85 -11.03 14.22
C THR A 56 6.89 -10.42 15.61
N LEU A 57 5.90 -10.75 16.44
CA LEU A 57 5.76 -10.21 17.79
C LEU A 57 6.00 -11.31 18.84
N PRO A 58 6.61 -10.98 20.00
CA PRO A 58 6.92 -11.92 21.07
C PRO A 58 5.71 -12.15 22.01
N TYR A 59 4.55 -12.43 21.43
CA TYR A 59 3.30 -12.69 22.14
C TYR A 59 2.58 -13.91 21.54
N PRO A 60 1.75 -14.62 22.32
CA PRO A 60 0.85 -15.64 21.80
C PRO A 60 -0.11 -15.05 20.76
N SER A 61 -0.64 -15.91 19.87
CA SER A 61 -1.47 -15.47 18.75
C SER A 61 -2.85 -15.00 19.19
N GLU A 62 -3.43 -15.64 20.19
CA GLU A 62 -4.79 -15.33 20.66
C GLU A 62 -4.95 -13.90 21.21
N PRO A 63 -4.08 -13.40 22.12
CA PRO A 63 -4.15 -12.00 22.56
C PRO A 63 -3.93 -10.99 21.42
N LEU A 64 -3.14 -11.34 20.41
CA LEU A 64 -2.96 -10.48 19.23
C LEU A 64 -4.20 -10.47 18.34
N TYR A 65 -4.84 -11.62 18.17
CA TYR A 65 -6.13 -11.73 17.50
C TYR A 65 -7.21 -10.91 18.22
N ASP A 66 -7.25 -10.97 19.55
CA ASP A 66 -8.19 -10.17 20.35
C ASP A 66 -7.99 -8.66 20.12
N LEU A 67 -6.74 -8.19 20.03
CA LEU A 67 -6.45 -6.80 19.69
C LEU A 67 -6.86 -6.40 18.26
N ILE A 68 -6.80 -7.33 17.31
CA ILE A 68 -7.22 -7.11 15.92
C ILE A 68 -8.76 -7.13 15.81
N SER A 69 -9.43 -7.98 16.58
CA SER A 69 -10.90 -8.08 16.58
C SER A 69 -11.60 -7.00 17.42
N ASP A 70 -10.87 -6.33 18.31
CA ASP A 70 -11.32 -5.13 19.04
C ASP A 70 -11.35 -3.89 18.13
N VAL A 71 -12.28 -3.90 17.16
CA VAL A 71 -12.42 -2.85 16.14
C VAL A 71 -12.78 -1.51 16.78
N ASP A 72 -13.63 -1.46 17.81
CA ASP A 72 -14.00 -0.22 18.52
C ASP A 72 -12.76 0.55 19.04
N SER A 73 -11.69 -0.15 19.41
CA SER A 73 -10.45 0.47 19.86
C SER A 73 -9.63 1.16 18.75
N TYR A 74 -9.94 0.96 17.47
CA TYR A 74 -9.04 1.36 16.37
C TYR A 74 -8.78 2.87 16.30
N SER A 75 -9.79 3.70 16.60
CA SER A 75 -9.65 5.16 16.64
C SER A 75 -8.59 5.65 17.64
N SER A 76 -8.23 4.82 18.64
CA SER A 76 -7.23 5.17 19.65
C SER A 76 -5.78 4.93 19.21
N PHE A 77 -5.53 4.14 18.16
CA PHE A 77 -4.16 3.77 17.80
C PHE A 77 -3.89 3.58 16.31
N VAL A 78 -4.89 3.24 15.49
CA VAL A 78 -4.70 3.05 14.05
C VAL A 78 -4.53 4.41 13.39
N PRO A 79 -3.42 4.66 12.68
CA PRO A 79 -3.21 5.93 11.99
C PRO A 79 -4.36 6.22 11.02
N TYR A 80 -4.72 7.49 10.89
CA TYR A 80 -5.78 7.97 9.98
C TYR A 80 -7.20 7.53 10.33
N CYS A 81 -7.41 6.63 11.30
CA CYS A 81 -8.72 6.25 11.81
C CYS A 81 -9.14 7.24 12.91
N SER A 82 -10.05 8.16 12.60
CA SER A 82 -10.54 9.16 13.55
C SER A 82 -11.72 8.63 14.39
N LYS A 83 -12.52 7.72 13.83
CA LYS A 83 -13.61 7.01 14.52
C LYS A 83 -13.67 5.55 14.09
N SER A 84 -14.06 4.70 15.02
CA SER A 84 -14.31 3.28 14.79
C SER A 84 -15.44 2.83 15.70
N HIS A 85 -16.48 2.21 15.14
CA HIS A 85 -17.61 1.73 15.91
C HIS A 85 -18.20 0.44 15.35
N VAL A 86 -18.30 -0.61 16.16
CA VAL A 86 -18.99 -1.85 15.79
C VAL A 86 -20.50 -1.67 15.92
N THR A 87 -21.22 -1.75 14.79
CA THR A 87 -22.68 -1.59 14.75
C THR A 87 -23.44 -2.90 14.84
N ARG A 88 -22.82 -4.04 14.49
CA ARG A 88 -23.41 -5.37 14.65
C ARG A 88 -22.39 -6.41 15.07
N TRP A 89 -22.90 -7.37 15.84
CA TRP A 89 -22.15 -8.51 16.38
C TRP A 89 -22.83 -9.81 15.96
N SER A 90 -22.06 -10.89 15.86
CA SER A 90 -22.58 -12.24 15.63
C SER A 90 -23.46 -12.70 16.79
N ASP A 91 -24.17 -13.80 16.58
CA ASP A 91 -24.66 -14.60 17.70
C ASP A 91 -23.46 -15.13 18.53
N PRO A 92 -23.66 -15.44 19.81
CA PRO A 92 -22.64 -16.09 20.62
C PRO A 92 -22.19 -17.40 20.00
N ASP A 93 -20.89 -17.61 19.91
CA ASP A 93 -20.29 -18.88 19.54
C ASP A 93 -20.75 -19.99 20.51
N ALA A 94 -21.13 -21.16 19.98
CA ALA A 94 -21.78 -22.19 20.77
C ALA A 94 -20.85 -22.84 21.81
N GLU A 95 -19.53 -22.86 21.56
CA GLU A 95 -18.55 -23.47 22.45
C GLU A 95 -18.00 -22.47 23.47
N THR A 96 -17.69 -21.26 23.02
CA THR A 96 -16.98 -20.25 23.82
C THR A 96 -17.89 -19.15 24.36
N GLY A 97 -19.11 -19.01 23.84
CA GLY A 97 -20.02 -17.91 24.15
C GLY A 97 -19.54 -16.54 23.64
N ARG A 98 -18.38 -16.46 22.95
CA ARG A 98 -17.83 -15.20 22.45
C ARG A 98 -18.63 -14.70 21.26
N ARG A 99 -18.73 -13.38 21.13
CA ARG A 99 -19.31 -12.71 19.97
C ARG A 99 -18.22 -12.04 19.16
N TYR A 100 -18.40 -11.98 17.85
CA TYR A 100 -17.46 -11.34 16.94
C TYR A 100 -18.14 -10.20 16.18
N PRO A 101 -17.42 -9.11 15.87
CA PRO A 101 -18.00 -8.01 15.12
C PRO A 101 -18.32 -8.46 13.69
N THR A 102 -19.48 -8.07 13.17
CA THR A 102 -19.96 -8.43 11.82
C THR A 102 -20.19 -7.21 10.93
N LEU A 103 -20.40 -6.04 11.53
CA LEU A 103 -20.51 -4.76 10.83
C LEU A 103 -19.89 -3.65 11.69
N ALA A 104 -19.10 -2.78 11.08
CA ALA A 104 -18.51 -1.63 11.76
C ALA A 104 -18.37 -0.42 10.85
N ASP A 105 -18.53 0.77 11.41
CA ASP A 105 -18.33 2.04 10.72
C ASP A 105 -16.97 2.61 11.08
N LEU A 106 -16.19 2.94 10.05
CA LEU A 106 -14.89 3.58 10.20
C LEU A 106 -14.92 4.96 9.56
N HIS A 107 -14.35 5.94 10.26
CA HIS A 107 -14.05 7.25 9.71
C HIS A 107 -12.54 7.32 9.50
N VAL A 108 -12.11 7.39 8.23
CA VAL A 108 -10.71 7.37 7.85
C VAL A 108 -10.38 8.60 7.02
N GLY A 109 -9.28 9.28 7.36
CA GLY A 109 -8.80 10.42 6.61
C GLY A 109 -7.30 10.42 6.42
N TRP A 110 -6.85 10.39 5.16
CA TRP A 110 -5.43 10.48 4.80
C TRP A 110 -5.28 11.17 3.44
N GLY A 111 -4.15 11.85 3.20
CA GLY A 111 -3.84 12.35 1.85
C GLY A 111 -4.90 13.24 1.21
N GLY A 112 -5.68 14.01 1.98
CA GLY A 112 -6.76 14.86 1.46
C GLY A 112 -8.13 14.16 1.31
N PHE A 113 -8.24 12.90 1.71
CA PHE A 113 -9.51 12.18 1.88
C PHE A 113 -10.01 12.31 3.31
N ASP A 114 -11.32 12.34 3.45
CA ASP A 114 -12.06 12.20 4.69
C ASP A 114 -13.31 11.40 4.34
N GLU A 115 -13.33 10.14 4.74
CA GLU A 115 -14.34 9.17 4.30
C GLU A 115 -14.90 8.40 5.48
N VAL A 116 -16.21 8.25 5.51
CA VAL A 116 -16.90 7.33 6.40
C VAL A 116 -17.38 6.15 5.56
N PHE A 117 -17.04 4.93 5.98
CA PHE A 117 -17.53 3.74 5.31
C PHE A 117 -17.89 2.64 6.30
N THR A 118 -18.95 1.91 5.97
CA THR A 118 -19.39 0.73 6.69
C THR A 118 -18.69 -0.50 6.12
N SER A 119 -18.07 -1.28 7.00
CA SER A 119 -17.31 -2.48 6.66
C SER A 119 -18.01 -3.73 7.16
N ARG A 120 -18.19 -4.72 6.28
CA ARG A 120 -18.59 -6.07 6.69
C ARG A 120 -17.37 -6.82 7.22
N LEU A 121 -17.53 -7.43 8.38
CA LEU A 121 -16.45 -8.11 9.08
C LEU A 121 -16.66 -9.62 9.01
N ARG A 122 -15.58 -10.33 8.69
CA ARG A 122 -15.46 -11.79 8.73
C ARG A 122 -14.34 -12.15 9.69
N CYS A 123 -14.72 -12.65 10.85
CA CYS A 123 -13.80 -13.09 11.88
C CYS A 123 -13.68 -14.62 11.83
N VAL A 124 -12.44 -15.10 11.71
CA VAL A 124 -12.09 -16.50 11.96
C VAL A 124 -11.34 -16.53 13.30
N PRO A 125 -11.97 -17.04 14.38
CA PRO A 125 -11.41 -17.01 15.73
C PRO A 125 -9.96 -17.48 15.79
N GLY A 126 -9.09 -16.69 16.44
CA GLY A 126 -7.67 -17.01 16.63
C GLY A 126 -6.82 -17.03 15.35
N ARG A 127 -7.38 -16.66 14.19
CA ARG A 127 -6.68 -16.78 12.90
C ARG A 127 -6.68 -15.50 12.08
N SER A 128 -7.83 -14.89 11.84
CA SER A 128 -7.92 -13.74 10.94
C SER A 128 -9.16 -12.88 11.14
N VAL A 129 -9.04 -11.60 10.79
CA VAL A 129 -10.14 -10.65 10.67
C VAL A 129 -10.05 -10.01 9.29
N GLU A 130 -11.14 -10.08 8.53
CA GLU A 130 -11.28 -9.48 7.21
C GLU A 130 -12.39 -8.44 7.23
N ALA A 131 -12.09 -7.23 6.76
CA ALA A 131 -13.04 -6.14 6.58
C ALA A 131 -13.23 -5.88 5.08
N ILE A 132 -14.48 -5.82 4.62
CA ILE A 132 -14.85 -5.60 3.22
C ILE A 132 -15.78 -4.40 3.14
N SER A 133 -15.41 -3.42 2.30
CA SER A 133 -16.11 -2.14 2.12
C SER A 133 -16.08 -1.72 0.64
N GLY A 134 -16.92 -0.75 0.27
CA GLY A 134 -17.10 -0.27 -1.12
C GLY A 134 -18.30 -0.90 -1.84
N ASP A 135 -18.49 -0.57 -3.12
CA ASP A 135 -19.64 -0.97 -3.96
C ASP A 135 -19.84 -2.49 -4.05
N THR A 136 -18.78 -3.27 -3.81
CA THR A 136 -18.82 -4.74 -3.84
C THR A 136 -19.52 -5.37 -2.63
N THR A 137 -19.95 -4.56 -1.67
CA THR A 137 -20.75 -5.02 -0.54
C THR A 137 -22.23 -5.22 -0.97
N PRO A 138 -22.85 -6.41 -0.80
CA PRO A 138 -24.28 -6.59 -1.08
C PRO A 138 -25.15 -5.57 -0.33
N GLY A 139 -25.92 -4.71 -1.00
CA GLY A 139 -26.64 -3.60 -0.34
C GLY A 139 -25.86 -2.28 -0.22
N GLY A 140 -24.63 -2.22 -0.77
CA GLY A 140 -23.82 -1.00 -0.92
C GLY A 140 -24.29 -0.07 -2.03
N SER A 141 -25.61 0.02 -2.26
CA SER A 141 -26.25 0.98 -3.18
C SER A 141 -27.03 2.07 -2.41
N GLY A 142 -26.73 2.22 -1.13
CA GLY A 142 -27.31 3.23 -0.23
C GLY A 142 -26.29 4.31 0.16
N PRO A 143 -26.68 5.29 1.00
CA PRO A 143 -25.80 6.34 1.50
C PRO A 143 -24.55 5.84 2.27
N ASP A 144 -24.47 4.54 2.54
CA ASP A 144 -23.37 3.88 3.26
C ASP A 144 -22.26 3.37 2.33
N ALA A 145 -22.41 3.56 1.01
CA ALA A 145 -21.40 3.21 0.01
C ALA A 145 -20.24 4.23 0.01
N SER A 146 -19.00 3.76 -0.09
CA SER A 146 -17.84 4.66 -0.12
C SER A 146 -17.82 5.44 -1.44
N ALA A 147 -17.77 6.77 -1.34
CA ALA A 147 -17.55 7.67 -2.47
C ALA A 147 -16.11 7.55 -3.03
N VAL A 148 -15.17 7.11 -2.20
CA VAL A 148 -13.73 7.03 -2.54
C VAL A 148 -13.34 5.66 -3.07
N PHE A 149 -13.84 4.57 -2.46
CA PHE A 149 -13.41 3.20 -2.77
C PHE A 149 -14.50 2.41 -3.50
N ARG A 150 -14.18 1.98 -4.72
CA ARG A 150 -14.96 0.95 -5.43
C ARG A 150 -14.87 -0.39 -4.70
N SER A 151 -13.68 -0.70 -4.18
CA SER A 151 -13.44 -1.86 -3.32
C SER A 151 -12.37 -1.54 -2.30
N LEU A 152 -12.56 -2.02 -1.08
CA LEU A 152 -11.56 -1.98 -0.02
C LEU A 152 -11.69 -3.27 0.80
N VAL A 153 -10.63 -4.07 0.81
CA VAL A 153 -10.53 -5.31 1.57
C VAL A 153 -9.29 -5.23 2.44
N THR A 154 -9.47 -5.21 3.76
CA THR A 154 -8.37 -5.25 4.73
C THR A 154 -8.39 -6.59 5.44
N ARG A 155 -7.29 -7.33 5.37
CA ARG A 155 -7.13 -8.63 6.02
C ARG A 155 -5.97 -8.62 6.99
N TRP A 156 -6.28 -8.91 8.24
CA TRP A 156 -5.31 -9.24 9.26
C TRP A 156 -5.28 -10.75 9.49
N SER A 157 -4.09 -11.32 9.60
CA SER A 157 -3.90 -12.73 9.93
C SER A 157 -2.81 -12.90 10.97
N VAL A 158 -3.02 -13.82 11.90
CA VAL A 158 -2.04 -14.23 12.90
C VAL A 158 -1.63 -15.68 12.68
N ARG A 159 -0.33 -15.96 12.80
CA ARG A 159 0.22 -17.31 12.71
C ARG A 159 1.24 -17.53 13.82
N SER A 160 0.96 -18.47 14.71
CA SER A 160 1.91 -18.91 15.72
C SER A 160 3.16 -19.48 15.04
N ILE A 161 4.33 -19.04 15.46
CA ILE A 161 5.63 -19.58 15.05
C ILE A 161 6.11 -20.49 16.18
N ALA A 162 6.29 -21.77 15.87
CA ALA A 162 6.87 -22.72 16.81
C ALA A 162 8.35 -22.37 17.06
N GLY A 163 8.76 -22.34 18.33
CA GLY A 163 10.16 -22.13 18.71
C GLY A 163 10.32 -21.94 20.23
N PRO A 164 11.39 -22.46 20.85
CA PRO A 164 11.63 -22.32 22.29
C PRO A 164 12.26 -20.96 22.67
N PRO A 165 12.13 -20.49 23.93
CA PRO A 165 11.14 -20.84 24.96
C PRO A 165 9.94 -19.87 24.99
N THR A 166 9.95 -18.79 24.20
CA THR A 166 8.93 -17.73 24.25
C THR A 166 7.97 -17.81 23.06
N PRO A 167 6.66 -17.57 23.26
CA PRO A 167 5.70 -17.54 22.17
C PRO A 167 6.05 -16.43 21.17
N ARG A 168 5.96 -16.76 19.88
CA ARG A 168 6.16 -15.83 18.78
C ARG A 168 5.01 -15.97 17.80
N THR A 169 4.52 -14.85 17.31
CA THR A 169 3.42 -14.82 16.34
C THR A 169 3.79 -13.89 15.20
N GLU A 170 3.63 -14.38 13.98
CA GLU A 170 3.63 -13.54 12.80
C GLU A 170 2.26 -12.89 12.63
N VAL A 171 2.25 -11.57 12.53
CA VAL A 171 1.09 -10.76 12.19
C VAL A 171 1.30 -10.25 10.77
N HIS A 172 0.35 -10.52 9.90
CA HIS A 172 0.38 -10.10 8.51
C HIS A 172 -0.86 -9.26 8.21
N LEU A 173 -0.63 -8.09 7.62
CA LEU A 173 -1.64 -7.16 7.13
C LEU A 173 -1.58 -7.13 5.61
N ALA A 174 -2.73 -7.29 4.96
CA ALA A 174 -2.93 -7.00 3.55
C ALA A 174 -4.11 -6.03 3.37
N ILE A 175 -3.95 -5.06 2.48
CA ILE A 175 -4.97 -4.09 2.11
C ILE A 175 -5.05 -4.09 0.58
N ASP A 176 -6.15 -4.60 0.04
CA ASP A 176 -6.47 -4.61 -1.37
C ASP A 176 -7.53 -3.53 -1.62
N PHE A 177 -7.29 -2.57 -2.51
CA PHE A 177 -8.22 -1.48 -2.75
C PHE A 177 -8.25 -1.01 -4.20
N GLN A 178 -9.36 -0.38 -4.58
CA GLN A 178 -9.55 0.24 -5.87
C GLN A 178 -10.34 1.54 -5.70
N PHE A 179 -9.81 2.65 -6.22
CA PHE A 179 -10.51 3.92 -6.19
C PHE A 179 -11.66 3.99 -7.20
N THR A 180 -12.70 4.76 -6.87
CA THR A 180 -13.79 5.08 -7.80
C THR A 180 -13.31 5.96 -8.95
N ASN A 181 -12.38 6.90 -8.69
CA ASN A 181 -11.81 7.84 -9.66
C ASN A 181 -10.26 7.80 -9.64
N PRO A 182 -9.59 7.74 -10.80
CA PRO A 182 -8.13 7.77 -10.85
C PRO A 182 -7.45 9.00 -10.23
N LEU A 183 -8.14 10.14 -10.12
CA LEU A 183 -7.62 11.32 -9.43
C LEU A 183 -7.24 11.01 -7.98
N TYR A 184 -8.00 10.16 -7.30
CA TYR A 184 -7.71 9.74 -5.94
C TYR A 184 -6.39 8.96 -5.85
N GLY A 185 -6.13 8.08 -6.82
CA GLY A 185 -4.85 7.38 -6.91
C GLY A 185 -3.67 8.33 -7.08
N ALA A 186 -3.83 9.40 -7.87
CA ALA A 186 -2.77 10.41 -8.05
C ALA A 186 -2.47 11.17 -6.75
N VAL A 187 -3.51 11.57 -6.01
CA VAL A 187 -3.37 12.32 -4.75
C VAL A 187 -2.81 11.41 -3.63
N SER A 188 -3.19 10.13 -3.61
CA SER A 188 -2.79 9.19 -2.57
C SER A 188 -1.42 8.54 -2.80
N ALA A 189 -0.87 8.61 -4.01
CA ALA A 189 0.31 7.84 -4.43
C ALA A 189 1.51 7.97 -3.48
N ALA A 190 1.81 9.18 -3.00
CA ALA A 190 2.98 9.43 -2.15
C ALA A 190 2.88 8.78 -0.75
N VAL A 191 1.67 8.44 -0.31
CA VAL A 191 1.38 7.90 1.03
C VAL A 191 0.94 6.44 0.97
N SER A 192 0.34 5.98 -0.14
CA SER A 192 -0.15 4.60 -0.32
C SER A 192 0.89 3.56 0.09
N ASP A 193 2.13 3.65 -0.40
CA ASP A 193 3.17 2.65 -0.15
C ASP A 193 3.60 2.54 1.33
N LYS A 194 3.23 3.53 2.17
CA LYS A 194 3.60 3.59 3.58
C LYS A 194 2.46 3.20 4.52
N VAL A 195 1.21 3.16 4.06
CA VAL A 195 0.03 2.95 4.92
C VAL A 195 0.13 1.64 5.70
N ALA A 196 0.38 0.51 5.02
CA ALA A 196 0.46 -0.79 5.67
C ALA A 196 1.59 -0.85 6.73
N ALA A 197 2.73 -0.20 6.44
CA ALA A 197 3.84 -0.12 7.38
C ALA A 197 3.49 0.70 8.63
N LEU A 198 2.82 1.85 8.46
CA LEU A 198 2.36 2.68 9.57
C LEU A 198 1.32 1.96 10.44
N MET A 199 0.36 1.27 9.81
CA MET A 199 -0.66 0.51 10.51
C MET A 199 -0.08 -0.63 11.34
N ILE A 200 0.84 -1.42 10.78
CA ILE A 200 1.43 -2.54 11.53
C ILE A 200 2.36 -2.07 12.65
N GLU A 201 3.05 -0.93 12.48
CA GLU A 201 3.87 -0.33 13.53
C GLU A 201 3.00 0.19 14.68
N ALA A 202 1.88 0.84 14.38
CA ALA A 202 0.93 1.28 15.39
C ALA A 202 0.32 0.11 16.16
N PHE A 203 -0.02 -0.97 15.45
CA PHE A 203 -0.47 -2.22 16.07
C PHE A 203 0.60 -2.81 17.00
N GLU A 204 1.86 -2.85 16.59
CA GLU A 204 2.96 -3.31 17.44
C GLU A 204 3.06 -2.48 18.74
N LYS A 205 2.95 -1.15 18.64
CA LYS A 205 2.93 -0.26 19.81
C LYS A 205 1.74 -0.57 20.73
N ARG A 206 0.54 -0.78 20.17
CA ARG A 206 -0.66 -1.16 20.94
C ARG A 206 -0.48 -2.50 21.64
N ALA A 207 0.07 -3.51 20.95
CA ALA A 207 0.38 -4.81 21.53
C ALA A 207 1.38 -4.70 22.69
N ARG A 208 2.43 -3.89 22.54
CA ARG A 208 3.40 -3.61 23.62
C ARG A 208 2.73 -3.00 24.85
N LEU A 209 1.83 -2.04 24.67
CA LEU A 209 1.13 -1.37 25.78
C LEU A 209 0.18 -2.34 26.51
N LYS A 210 -0.62 -3.10 25.77
CA LYS A 210 -1.66 -3.98 26.33
C LYS A 210 -1.12 -5.30 26.88
N LEU A 211 -0.15 -5.92 26.19
CA LEU A 211 0.37 -7.25 26.53
C LEU A 211 1.71 -7.21 27.27
N GLY A 212 2.50 -6.16 27.08
CA GLY A 212 3.76 -5.97 27.82
C GLY A 212 3.56 -5.71 29.31
N SER A 213 2.44 -5.06 29.67
CA SER A 213 2.08 -4.79 31.08
C SER A 213 1.63 -6.05 31.83
N GLN A 214 1.03 -7.02 31.12
CA GLN A 214 0.53 -8.28 31.69
C GLN A 214 1.64 -9.28 32.08
N ARG A 215 2.89 -9.05 31.66
CA ARG A 215 4.05 -9.92 31.96
C ARG A 215 4.86 -9.48 33.19
N LYS A 216 4.53 -8.33 33.80
CA LYS A 216 5.29 -7.74 34.91
C LYS A 216 4.63 -7.95 36.30
N LEU A 217 3.52 -8.68 36.35
CA LEU A 217 2.85 -9.13 37.56
C LEU A 217 3.08 -10.65 37.70
#